data_AF-A0A7S0YIH2-F1
#
_entry.id   AF-A0A7S0YIH2-F1
#
_cell.length_a   1.000
_cell.length_b   1.000
_cell.length_c   1.000
_cell.angle_alpha   90.00
_cell.angle_beta   90.00
_cell.angle_gamma   90.00
#
_symmetry.space_group_name_H-M   'P 1'
#
loop_
_entity.id
_entity.type
_entity.pdbx_description
1 polymer ?
#
loop_
_entity_poly.entity_id
_entity_poly.type
_entity_poly.pdbx_seq_one_letter_code
_entity_poly.pdbx_strand_id
1 'polypeptide(L)'
;ERSSPSMRAIHTASAALALCLVALAGWHLQNRDTHFELFSKSAAAVAPQQTTELSWLQTSSFVDQIYMYAGLAVDNKHETGFIAKEIRKHNYQTVVRLFTSLDDATVRAVLWDQSVHCLVWPPLVRYPGISETAKTDLRAYAAAGNNVVFLGNYVAVQFMNDVFGFQLTDDYQNGPYYRNDRNVRNTPFQYLPSRIEQASIETYAVKTRSLPPGGKSMLDTLGATIAFAVRYDMGTVCYVGYNYNTPFHADQWTRVLHSAIDM
;
A
#
# COMPACT_ATOMS: atom_id res chain seq x y z
N GLU A 1 -57.47 30.76 29.45
CA GLU A 1 -57.17 32.06 28.80
C GLU A 1 -55.69 32.11 28.46
N ARG A 2 -55.34 32.33 27.19
CA ARG A 2 -53.95 32.58 26.73
C ARG A 2 -53.82 34.08 26.48
N SER A 3 -52.93 34.77 27.18
CA SER A 3 -52.60 36.17 26.90
C SER A 3 -51.58 36.24 25.76
N SER A 4 -51.93 36.92 24.68
CA SER A 4 -51.03 37.25 23.58
C SER A 4 -50.15 38.46 23.96
N PRO A 5 -48.86 38.47 23.59
CA PRO A 5 -48.02 39.65 23.79
C PRO A 5 -48.43 40.78 22.83
N SER A 6 -48.48 42.01 23.34
CA SER A 6 -49.01 43.18 22.62
C SER A 6 -48.16 43.56 21.38
N MET A 7 -48.83 44.01 20.31
CA MET A 7 -48.20 44.43 19.04
C MET A 7 -47.09 45.49 19.17
N ARG A 8 -47.01 46.23 20.29
CA ARG A 8 -45.94 47.20 20.53
C ARG A 8 -44.56 46.57 20.73
N ALA A 9 -44.47 45.32 21.21
CA ALA A 9 -43.21 44.61 21.38
C ALA A 9 -42.62 44.08 20.06
N ILE A 10 -43.47 43.86 19.05
CA ILE A 10 -43.05 43.37 17.73
C ILE A 10 -42.50 44.51 16.86
N HIS A 11 -43.03 45.72 17.02
CA HIS A 11 -42.57 46.90 16.28
C HIS A 11 -41.23 47.47 16.79
N THR A 12 -40.89 47.31 18.07
CA THR A 12 -39.60 47.76 18.62
C THR A 12 -38.45 46.81 18.29
N ALA A 13 -38.69 45.50 18.24
CA ALA A 13 -37.68 44.51 17.85
C ALA A 13 -37.30 44.60 16.37
N SER A 14 -38.26 44.92 15.49
CA SER A 14 -38.03 45.05 14.04
C SER A 14 -37.27 46.33 13.67
N ALA A 15 -37.47 47.44 14.40
CA ALA A 15 -36.73 48.68 14.18
C ALA A 15 -35.24 48.57 14.61
N ALA A 16 -34.95 47.86 15.71
CA ALA A 16 -33.57 47.65 16.18
C ALA A 16 -32.74 46.77 15.23
N LEU A 17 -33.36 45.75 14.63
CA LEU A 17 -32.71 44.85 13.68
C LEU A 17 -32.38 45.55 12.35
N ALA A 18 -33.26 46.44 11.88
CA ALA A 18 -33.05 47.24 10.68
C ALA A 18 -31.89 48.26 10.84
N LEU A 19 -31.78 48.89 12.02
CA LEU A 19 -30.69 49.83 12.32
C LEU A 19 -29.32 49.13 12.43
N CYS A 20 -29.25 47.93 13.00
CA CYS A 20 -28.02 47.14 13.05
C CYS A 20 -27.53 46.69 11.66
N LEU A 21 -28.45 46.33 10.75
CA LEU A 21 -28.10 45.90 9.40
C LEU A 21 -27.60 47.06 8.52
N VAL A 22 -28.16 48.26 8.68
CA VAL A 22 -27.69 49.46 7.96
C VAL A 22 -26.33 49.93 8.50
N ALA A 23 -26.07 49.83 9.80
CA ALA A 23 -24.77 50.13 10.38
C ALA A 23 -23.68 49.14 9.94
N LEU A 24 -23.99 47.84 9.85
CA LEU A 24 -23.07 46.82 9.34
C LEU A 24 -22.76 46.98 7.85
N ALA A 25 -23.75 47.36 7.04
CA ALA A 25 -23.56 47.63 5.61
C ALA A 25 -22.70 48.90 5.38
N GLY A 26 -22.92 49.96 6.16
CA GLY A 26 -22.10 51.18 6.12
C GLY A 26 -20.65 50.93 6.53
N TRP A 27 -20.41 50.11 7.56
CA TRP A 27 -19.07 49.75 8.00
C TRP A 27 -18.31 48.92 6.96
N HIS A 28 -18.98 48.00 6.26
CA HIS A 28 -18.36 47.20 5.20
C HIS A 28 -18.05 47.97 3.91
N LEU A 29 -18.82 49.02 3.58
CA LEU A 29 -18.55 49.86 2.42
C LEU A 29 -17.44 50.88 2.67
N GLN A 30 -17.23 51.33 3.91
CA GLN A 30 -16.23 52.34 4.25
C GLN A 30 -14.83 51.76 4.53
N ASN A 31 -14.71 50.45 4.82
CA ASN A 31 -13.45 49.75 5.10
C ASN A 31 -12.97 48.83 3.96
N ARG A 32 -13.46 49.02 2.73
CA ARG A 32 -13.14 48.10 1.62
C ARG A 32 -11.73 48.27 1.05
N ASP A 33 -11.06 49.39 1.32
CA ASP A 33 -9.74 49.74 0.75
C ASP A 33 -8.57 49.78 1.77
N THR A 34 -8.78 49.35 3.03
CA THR A 34 -7.75 49.44 4.08
C THR A 34 -7.23 48.11 4.63
N HIS A 35 -7.63 46.97 4.06
CA HIS A 35 -7.15 45.64 4.49
C HIS A 35 -6.26 44.91 3.47
N PHE A 36 -5.79 45.61 2.42
CA PHE A 36 -4.94 45.00 1.38
C PHE A 36 -3.44 45.32 1.48
N GLU A 37 -2.99 46.14 2.46
CA GLU A 37 -1.56 46.54 2.54
C GLU A 37 -0.87 46.38 3.91
N LEU A 38 -1.48 45.71 4.89
CA LEU A 38 -0.90 45.60 6.26
C LEU A 38 -0.55 44.20 6.76
N PHE A 39 -0.44 43.21 5.85
CA PHE A 39 0.10 41.88 6.18
C PHE A 39 1.43 41.54 5.45
N SER A 40 2.08 42.52 4.84
CA SER A 40 3.33 42.29 4.08
C SER A 40 4.62 42.34 4.91
N LYS A 41 4.57 42.60 6.23
CA LYS A 41 5.79 42.67 7.07
C LYS A 41 5.59 42.17 8.50
N SER A 42 5.31 40.87 8.66
CA SER A 42 5.70 40.09 9.84
C SER A 42 5.51 38.59 9.58
N ALA A 43 6.16 38.08 8.54
CA ALA A 43 6.38 36.65 8.33
C ALA A 43 7.89 36.37 8.42
N ALA A 44 8.46 36.58 9.60
CA ALA A 44 9.73 35.97 9.95
C ALA A 44 9.45 34.45 10.11
N ALA A 45 9.84 33.72 9.06
CA ALA A 45 9.95 32.28 8.91
C ALA A 45 9.69 31.44 10.18
N VAL A 46 8.43 31.07 10.40
CA VAL A 46 8.13 29.72 10.88
C VAL A 46 7.85 28.92 9.62
N ALA A 47 8.86 28.19 9.16
CA ALA A 47 8.69 27.25 8.07
C ALA A 47 7.48 26.36 8.42
N PRO A 48 6.47 26.21 7.54
CA PRO A 48 5.52 25.14 7.72
C PRO A 48 6.37 23.87 7.74
N GLN A 49 6.28 23.11 8.83
CA GLN A 49 6.85 21.78 8.90
C GLN A 49 6.10 20.97 7.84
N GLN A 50 6.60 21.03 6.60
CA GLN A 50 6.20 20.14 5.54
C GLN A 50 6.52 18.75 6.06
N THR A 51 5.50 18.06 6.55
CA THR A 51 5.55 16.61 6.61
C THR A 51 5.85 16.17 5.18
N THR A 52 7.07 15.71 4.96
CA THR A 52 7.55 15.09 3.71
C THR A 52 6.79 13.81 3.34
N GLU A 53 5.66 13.54 4.00
CA GLU A 53 4.94 12.26 3.94
C GLU A 53 3.89 12.17 2.84
N LEU A 54 3.60 13.23 2.07
CA LEU A 54 2.43 13.21 1.17
C LEU A 54 2.65 13.68 -0.28
N SER A 55 3.83 14.16 -0.68
CA SER A 55 4.01 14.67 -2.06
C SER A 55 4.28 13.59 -3.11
N TRP A 56 4.72 12.40 -2.71
CA TRP A 56 5.09 11.32 -3.65
C TRP A 56 3.95 10.32 -3.91
N LEU A 57 2.92 10.27 -3.05
CA LEU A 57 1.68 9.50 -3.29
C LEU A 57 0.84 10.07 -4.45
N GLN A 58 1.20 11.24 -5.00
CA GLN A 58 0.44 11.91 -6.05
C GLN A 58 1.02 11.76 -7.47
N THR A 59 2.18 11.11 -7.66
CA THR A 59 2.86 11.06 -8.98
C THR A 59 3.15 9.68 -9.54
N SER A 60 2.96 8.59 -8.80
CA SER A 60 2.75 7.25 -9.40
C SER A 60 1.29 6.88 -9.23
N SER A 61 0.61 6.54 -10.33
CA SER A 61 -0.65 5.81 -10.21
C SER A 61 -0.29 4.42 -9.71
N PHE A 62 -0.41 4.21 -8.39
CA PHE A 62 -0.38 2.89 -7.79
C PHE A 62 -1.35 1.95 -8.53
N VAL A 63 -1.08 0.65 -8.54
CA VAL A 63 -1.86 -0.31 -9.34
C VAL A 63 -3.37 -0.23 -9.01
N ASP A 64 -4.20 -0.02 -10.04
CA ASP A 64 -5.66 0.16 -9.87
C ASP A 64 -6.39 -1.15 -9.59
N GLN A 65 -5.91 -2.27 -10.14
CA GLN A 65 -6.55 -3.57 -9.98
C GLN A 65 -5.52 -4.66 -9.70
N ILE A 66 -5.83 -5.48 -8.69
CA ILE A 66 -4.97 -6.56 -8.22
C ILE A 66 -5.81 -7.82 -8.07
N TYR A 67 -5.28 -8.96 -8.50
CA TYR A 67 -5.82 -10.25 -8.11
C TYR A 67 -5.08 -10.78 -6.88
N MET A 68 -5.82 -11.22 -5.88
CA MET A 68 -5.27 -11.87 -4.69
C MET A 68 -5.90 -13.26 -4.51
N TYR A 69 -5.05 -14.26 -4.30
CA TYR A 69 -5.54 -15.61 -4.06
C TYR A 69 -6.23 -15.72 -2.70
N ALA A 70 -7.41 -16.33 -2.65
CA ALA A 70 -8.25 -16.49 -1.46
C ALA A 70 -8.82 -17.92 -1.34
N GLY A 71 -8.12 -18.92 -1.89
CA GLY A 71 -8.59 -20.32 -1.87
C GLY A 71 -8.34 -21.05 -0.55
N LEU A 72 -8.42 -22.38 -0.58
CA LEU A 72 -8.32 -23.24 0.62
C LEU A 72 -6.92 -23.27 1.27
N ALA A 73 -5.92 -22.73 0.58
CA ALA A 73 -4.54 -22.74 1.04
C ALA A 73 -4.12 -21.49 1.82
N VAL A 74 -5.02 -20.54 2.05
CA VAL A 74 -4.77 -19.31 2.84
C VAL A 74 -5.71 -19.21 4.04
N ASP A 75 -5.32 -18.44 5.08
CA ASP A 75 -6.23 -18.13 6.19
C ASP A 75 -7.21 -17.02 5.82
N ASN A 76 -8.33 -17.43 5.22
CA ASN A 76 -9.42 -16.51 4.87
C ASN A 76 -10.13 -15.88 6.07
N LYS A 77 -10.00 -16.45 7.27
CA LYS A 77 -10.71 -15.95 8.45
C LYS A 77 -10.02 -14.73 9.04
N HIS A 78 -8.68 -14.68 9.00
CA HIS A 78 -7.92 -13.63 9.68
C HIS A 78 -7.03 -12.82 8.72
N GLU A 79 -6.38 -13.44 7.75
CA GLU A 79 -5.31 -12.80 6.97
C GLU A 79 -5.81 -12.15 5.68
N THR A 80 -6.65 -12.84 4.90
CA THR A 80 -7.10 -12.35 3.58
C THR A 80 -7.74 -10.95 3.66
N GLY A 81 -8.66 -10.74 4.60
CA GLY A 81 -9.31 -9.43 4.78
C GLY A 81 -8.37 -8.34 5.26
N PHE A 82 -7.40 -8.69 6.11
CA PHE A 82 -6.40 -7.77 6.62
C PHE A 82 -5.41 -7.36 5.51
N ILE A 83 -4.87 -8.31 4.76
CA ILE A 83 -3.95 -8.04 3.63
C ILE A 83 -4.66 -7.18 2.57
N ALA A 84 -5.91 -7.50 2.21
CA ALA A 84 -6.68 -6.67 1.27
C ALA A 84 -6.92 -5.24 1.78
N LYS A 85 -6.97 -5.04 3.10
CA LYS A 85 -7.04 -3.71 3.72
C LYS A 85 -5.69 -3.01 3.65
N GLU A 86 -4.59 -3.70 3.93
CA GLU A 86 -3.24 -3.14 3.85
C GLU A 86 -2.86 -2.75 2.41
N ILE A 87 -3.23 -3.55 1.40
CA ILE A 87 -3.04 -3.20 -0.02
C ILE A 87 -3.72 -1.86 -0.35
N ARG A 88 -4.96 -1.65 0.11
CA ARG A 88 -5.75 -0.44 -0.18
C ARG A 88 -5.43 0.75 0.73
N LYS A 89 -4.63 0.54 1.78
CA LYS A 89 -4.27 1.59 2.71
C LYS A 89 -3.52 2.67 1.94
N HIS A 90 -3.96 3.93 2.06
CA HIS A 90 -3.48 5.08 1.26
C HIS A 90 -3.74 5.00 -0.27
N ASN A 91 -4.21 3.86 -0.80
CA ASN A 91 -4.54 3.62 -2.20
C ASN A 91 -6.01 3.19 -2.35
N TYR A 92 -6.94 4.05 -1.94
CA TYR A 92 -8.36 3.69 -1.79
C TYR A 92 -9.09 3.38 -3.12
N GLN A 93 -8.51 3.78 -4.26
CA GLN A 93 -9.06 3.48 -5.58
C GLN A 93 -8.71 2.06 -6.05
N THR A 94 -7.70 1.43 -5.45
CA THR A 94 -7.26 0.08 -5.81
C THR A 94 -8.33 -0.95 -5.49
N VAL A 95 -8.72 -1.74 -6.49
CA VAL A 95 -9.65 -2.84 -6.37
C VAL A 95 -8.88 -4.15 -6.20
N VAL A 96 -9.07 -4.81 -5.06
CA VAL A 96 -8.52 -6.14 -4.80
C VAL A 96 -9.59 -7.18 -5.15
N ARG A 97 -9.40 -7.84 -6.30
CA ARG A 97 -10.23 -8.97 -6.76
C ARG A 97 -9.73 -10.25 -6.15
N LEU A 98 -10.63 -11.14 -5.77
CA LEU A 98 -10.28 -12.43 -5.19
C LEU A 98 -10.58 -13.56 -6.18
N PHE A 99 -9.72 -14.57 -6.19
CA PHE A 99 -9.99 -15.85 -6.85
C PHE A 99 -9.68 -16.98 -5.87
N THR A 100 -10.50 -18.03 -5.89
CA THR A 100 -10.51 -19.05 -4.83
C THR A 100 -10.15 -20.45 -5.32
N SER A 101 -10.09 -20.66 -6.63
CA SER A 101 -9.77 -21.93 -7.26
C SER A 101 -8.47 -21.86 -8.05
N LEU A 102 -7.76 -22.99 -8.08
CA LEU A 102 -6.52 -23.18 -8.83
C LEU A 102 -6.67 -24.17 -9.99
N ASP A 103 -7.90 -24.47 -10.39
CA ASP A 103 -8.14 -25.18 -11.64
C ASP A 103 -7.66 -24.36 -12.84
N ASP A 104 -7.27 -25.05 -13.91
CA ASP A 104 -6.65 -24.45 -15.10
C ASP A 104 -7.53 -23.36 -15.75
N ALA A 105 -8.86 -23.47 -15.68
CA ALA A 105 -9.75 -22.49 -16.28
C ALA A 105 -9.78 -21.20 -15.46
N THR A 106 -9.90 -21.33 -14.13
CA THR A 106 -9.87 -20.17 -13.21
C THR A 106 -8.54 -19.45 -13.27
N VAL A 107 -7.42 -20.18 -13.17
CA VAL A 107 -6.08 -19.58 -13.20
C VAL A 107 -5.87 -18.85 -14.53
N ARG A 108 -6.22 -19.49 -15.65
CA ARG A 108 -6.09 -18.86 -16.96
C ARG A 108 -6.97 -17.61 -17.11
N ALA A 109 -8.20 -17.62 -16.61
CA ALA A 109 -9.07 -16.46 -16.63
C ALA A 109 -8.49 -15.28 -15.83
N VAL A 110 -7.89 -15.56 -14.67
CA VAL A 110 -7.24 -14.55 -13.82
C VAL A 110 -5.99 -13.98 -14.48
N LEU A 111 -5.11 -14.83 -14.99
CA LEU A 111 -3.82 -14.40 -15.53
C LEU A 111 -3.94 -13.67 -16.87
N TRP A 112 -5.01 -13.90 -17.64
CA TRP A 112 -5.22 -13.22 -18.93
C TRP A 112 -6.31 -12.16 -18.88
N ASP A 113 -6.74 -11.75 -17.69
CA ASP A 113 -7.49 -10.51 -17.53
C ASP A 113 -6.56 -9.32 -17.81
N GLN A 114 -6.76 -8.69 -18.97
CA GLN A 114 -5.94 -7.56 -19.43
C GLN A 114 -6.02 -6.32 -18.53
N SER A 115 -6.99 -6.28 -17.61
CA SER A 115 -7.13 -5.15 -16.67
C SER A 115 -6.29 -5.29 -15.40
N VAL A 116 -5.60 -6.42 -15.19
CA VAL A 116 -4.86 -6.72 -13.96
C VAL A 116 -3.41 -7.09 -14.24
N HIS A 117 -2.49 -6.25 -13.77
CA HIS A 117 -1.04 -6.42 -13.96
C HIS A 117 -0.28 -6.86 -12.70
N CYS A 118 -0.99 -7.10 -11.59
CA CYS A 118 -0.39 -7.57 -10.35
C CYS A 118 -1.20 -8.72 -9.74
N LEU A 119 -0.51 -9.81 -9.45
CA LEU A 119 -1.02 -10.98 -8.74
C LEU A 119 -0.36 -11.10 -7.37
N VAL A 120 -1.16 -11.20 -6.32
CA VAL A 120 -0.68 -11.37 -4.94
C VAL A 120 -1.04 -12.76 -4.42
N TRP A 121 -0.04 -13.47 -3.91
CA TRP A 121 -0.16 -14.72 -3.17
C TRP A 121 0.03 -14.43 -1.68
N PRO A 122 -1.05 -14.48 -0.87
CA PRO A 122 -0.94 -14.36 0.58
C PRO A 122 -0.12 -15.48 1.20
N PRO A 123 0.20 -15.39 2.51
CA PRO A 123 0.83 -16.49 3.23
C PRO A 123 -0.01 -17.78 3.12
N LEU A 124 0.67 -18.87 2.78
CA LEU A 124 0.03 -20.16 2.49
C LEU A 124 0.05 -21.06 3.73
N VAL A 125 -1.10 -21.34 4.34
CA VAL A 125 -1.18 -22.26 5.49
C VAL A 125 -0.93 -23.72 5.13
N ARG A 126 -0.99 -24.06 3.83
CA ARG A 126 -0.68 -25.37 3.26
C ARG A 126 -0.26 -25.21 1.80
N TYR A 127 0.39 -26.22 1.24
CA TYR A 127 0.78 -26.19 -0.16
C TYR A 127 -0.45 -26.12 -1.09
N PRO A 128 -0.54 -25.13 -1.99
CA PRO A 128 -1.62 -25.06 -2.97
C PRO A 128 -1.41 -26.12 -4.05
N GLY A 129 -2.40 -26.98 -4.27
CA GLY A 129 -2.38 -27.91 -5.39
C GLY A 129 -2.59 -27.15 -6.71
N ILE A 130 -1.49 -26.85 -7.41
CA ILE A 130 -1.50 -26.20 -8.73
C ILE A 130 -1.06 -27.20 -9.81
N SER A 131 -1.69 -27.17 -10.98
CA SER A 131 -1.31 -28.02 -12.11
C SER A 131 -0.05 -27.52 -12.81
N GLU A 132 0.64 -28.38 -13.56
CA GLU A 132 1.78 -27.98 -14.39
C GLU A 132 1.39 -26.96 -15.47
N THR A 133 0.17 -27.06 -16.00
CA THR A 133 -0.37 -26.09 -16.95
C THR A 133 -0.48 -24.71 -16.30
N ALA A 134 -1.07 -24.62 -15.11
CA ALA A 134 -1.25 -23.38 -14.37
C ALA A 134 0.10 -22.78 -13.92
N LYS A 135 1.10 -23.60 -13.56
CA LYS A 135 2.48 -23.12 -13.33
C LYS A 135 3.07 -22.49 -14.59
N THR A 136 2.85 -23.10 -15.75
CA THR A 136 3.31 -22.58 -17.04
C THR A 136 2.64 -21.25 -17.37
N ASP A 137 1.34 -21.14 -17.16
CA ASP A 137 0.62 -19.87 -17.35
C ASP A 137 1.12 -18.79 -16.38
N LEU A 138 1.38 -19.13 -15.13
CA LEU A 138 1.89 -18.18 -14.13
C LEU A 138 3.29 -17.65 -14.49
N ARG A 139 4.16 -18.52 -15.01
CA ARG A 139 5.44 -18.09 -15.58
C ARG A 139 5.27 -17.21 -16.81
N ALA A 140 4.33 -17.55 -17.71
CA ALA A 140 4.04 -16.74 -18.89
C ALA A 140 3.47 -15.36 -18.52
N TYR A 141 2.62 -15.29 -17.50
CA TYR A 141 2.07 -14.06 -16.96
C TYR A 141 3.16 -13.10 -16.47
N ALA A 142 4.08 -13.60 -15.65
CA ALA A 142 5.23 -12.81 -15.19
C ALA A 142 6.13 -12.39 -16.37
N ALA A 143 6.41 -13.31 -17.29
CA ALA A 143 7.25 -13.03 -18.45
C ALA A 143 6.65 -11.95 -19.38
N ALA A 144 5.32 -11.87 -19.45
CA ALA A 144 4.59 -10.89 -20.25
C ALA A 144 4.64 -9.45 -19.71
N GLY A 145 5.34 -9.19 -18.60
CA GLY A 145 5.47 -7.85 -18.03
C GLY A 145 4.68 -7.61 -16.75
N ASN A 146 3.98 -8.62 -16.25
CA ASN A 146 3.18 -8.48 -15.03
C ASN A 146 3.99 -8.79 -13.78
N ASN A 147 3.49 -8.31 -12.64
CA ASN A 147 4.11 -8.49 -11.35
C ASN A 147 3.42 -9.61 -10.55
N VAL A 148 4.22 -10.47 -9.91
CA VAL A 148 3.74 -11.53 -9.02
C VAL A 148 4.38 -11.36 -7.65
N VAL A 149 3.58 -11.09 -6.63
CA VAL A 149 4.03 -10.83 -5.26
C VAL A 149 3.67 -12.00 -4.36
N PHE A 150 4.66 -12.56 -3.67
CA PHE A 150 4.48 -13.59 -2.65
C PHE A 150 4.67 -13.01 -1.26
N LEU A 151 3.75 -13.32 -0.35
CA LEU A 151 3.81 -12.92 1.05
C LEU A 151 4.23 -14.10 1.92
N GLY A 152 4.95 -13.77 2.99
CA GLY A 152 5.93 -14.68 3.56
C GLY A 152 5.34 -15.79 4.42
N ASN A 153 5.75 -17.00 4.09
CA ASN A 153 6.05 -18.12 4.99
C ASN A 153 6.92 -19.13 4.22
N TYR A 154 7.34 -20.22 4.86
CA TYR A 154 8.17 -21.24 4.20
C TYR A 154 7.44 -21.94 3.04
N VAL A 155 6.12 -22.07 3.10
CA VAL A 155 5.31 -22.69 2.04
C VAL A 155 5.31 -21.81 0.79
N ALA A 156 5.25 -20.48 0.93
CA ALA A 156 5.38 -19.54 -0.18
C ALA A 156 6.76 -19.66 -0.86
N VAL A 157 7.84 -19.80 -0.09
CA VAL A 157 9.19 -20.01 -0.65
C VAL A 157 9.26 -21.33 -1.43
N GLN A 158 8.70 -22.41 -0.89
CA GLN A 158 8.64 -23.70 -1.60
C GLN A 158 7.81 -23.60 -2.89
N PHE A 159 6.67 -22.90 -2.83
CA PHE A 159 5.81 -22.70 -3.98
C PHE A 159 6.49 -21.88 -5.08
N MET A 160 7.26 -20.85 -4.72
CA MET A 160 8.09 -20.10 -5.68
C MET A 160 9.13 -20.99 -6.35
N ASN A 161 9.80 -21.86 -5.59
CA ASN A 161 10.76 -22.82 -6.14
C ASN A 161 10.10 -23.77 -7.15
N ASP A 162 8.90 -24.28 -6.86
CA ASP A 162 8.17 -25.20 -7.74
C ASP A 162 7.64 -24.50 -9.01
N VAL A 163 7.05 -23.30 -8.88
CA VAL A 163 6.49 -22.58 -10.03
C VAL A 163 7.57 -22.05 -10.97
N PHE A 164 8.60 -21.39 -10.41
CA PHE A 164 9.59 -20.63 -11.19
C PHE A 164 10.92 -21.37 -11.36
N GLY A 165 11.08 -22.56 -10.78
CA GLY A 165 12.33 -23.32 -10.82
C GLY A 165 13.46 -22.68 -10.00
N PHE A 166 13.13 -21.83 -9.02
CA PHE A 166 14.11 -21.23 -8.13
C PHE A 166 14.69 -22.27 -7.16
N GLN A 167 15.77 -21.91 -6.50
CA GLN A 167 16.44 -22.73 -5.47
C GLN A 167 16.60 -21.94 -4.16
N LEU A 168 15.56 -21.20 -3.80
CA LEU A 168 15.53 -20.39 -2.58
C LEU A 168 15.66 -21.30 -1.36
N THR A 169 16.51 -20.89 -0.43
CA THR A 169 16.74 -21.58 0.84
C THR A 169 16.38 -20.64 1.98
N ASP A 170 15.64 -21.14 2.96
CA ASP A 170 15.33 -20.40 4.17
C ASP A 170 16.58 -20.09 5.01
N ASP A 171 16.55 -18.94 5.69
CA ASP A 171 17.58 -18.52 6.64
C ASP A 171 17.01 -17.50 7.60
N TYR A 172 16.41 -18.00 8.69
CA TYR A 172 15.84 -17.13 9.70
C TYR A 172 16.91 -16.24 10.33
N GLN A 173 16.73 -14.92 10.22
CA GLN A 173 17.57 -13.93 10.88
C GLN A 173 16.67 -12.89 11.56
N ASN A 174 16.98 -12.60 12.82
CA ASN A 174 16.30 -11.53 13.55
C ASN A 174 16.62 -10.18 12.89
N GLY A 175 15.64 -9.29 12.92
CA GLY A 175 15.84 -7.91 12.51
C GLY A 175 16.73 -7.12 13.49
N PRO A 176 16.96 -5.82 13.21
CA PRO A 176 16.34 -5.04 12.14
C PRO A 176 16.86 -5.41 10.74
N TYR A 177 16.10 -5.01 9.72
CA TYR A 177 16.43 -5.23 8.31
C TYR A 177 16.83 -3.92 7.66
N TYR A 178 17.88 -3.95 6.84
CA TYR A 178 18.46 -2.77 6.23
C TYR A 178 18.15 -2.72 4.74
N ARG A 179 17.84 -1.52 4.25
CA ARG A 179 17.64 -1.28 2.84
C ARG A 179 18.96 -1.42 2.08
N ASN A 180 18.95 -2.22 1.02
CA ASN A 180 20.11 -2.41 0.19
C ASN A 180 20.19 -1.29 -0.86
N ASP A 181 20.81 -0.16 -0.51
CA ASP A 181 20.87 1.07 -1.33
C ASP A 181 21.39 0.85 -2.76
N ARG A 182 22.22 -0.18 -2.97
CA ARG A 182 22.71 -0.54 -4.30
C ARG A 182 21.62 -1.17 -5.17
N ASN A 183 20.79 -2.02 -4.57
CA ASN A 183 19.81 -2.84 -5.28
C ASN A 183 18.46 -2.14 -5.46
N VAL A 184 18.07 -1.29 -4.51
CA VAL A 184 16.79 -0.57 -4.52
C VAL A 184 16.76 0.59 -5.52
N ARG A 185 17.90 1.02 -6.05
CA ARG A 185 17.94 2.16 -6.99
C ARG A 185 17.02 1.90 -8.19
N ASN A 186 16.22 2.92 -8.53
CA ASN A 186 15.21 2.88 -9.59
C ASN A 186 14.09 1.86 -9.35
N THR A 187 13.81 1.53 -8.09
CA THR A 187 12.65 0.72 -7.70
C THR A 187 11.85 1.46 -6.63
N PRO A 188 10.56 1.12 -6.42
CA PRO A 188 9.76 1.69 -5.33
C PRO A 188 10.41 1.55 -3.95
N PHE A 189 11.22 0.49 -3.74
CA PHE A 189 11.92 0.24 -2.48
C PHE A 189 12.92 1.34 -2.11
N GLN A 190 13.37 2.19 -3.06
CA GLN A 190 14.32 3.28 -2.77
C GLN A 190 13.76 4.37 -1.85
N TYR A 191 12.44 4.39 -1.66
CA TYR A 191 11.75 5.36 -0.79
C TYR A 191 11.42 4.82 0.59
N LEU A 192 11.74 3.55 0.85
CA LEU A 192 11.62 2.96 2.19
C LEU A 192 12.65 3.58 3.15
N PRO A 193 12.41 3.60 4.46
CA PRO A 193 13.45 3.95 5.42
C PRO A 193 14.67 3.03 5.28
N SER A 194 15.85 3.51 5.67
CA SER A 194 17.10 2.73 5.61
C SER A 194 17.08 1.51 6.53
N ARG A 195 16.21 1.52 7.55
CA ARG A 195 16.04 0.47 8.55
C ARG A 195 14.56 0.20 8.75
N ILE A 196 14.19 -1.09 8.76
CA ILE A 196 12.85 -1.59 9.05
C ILE A 196 12.92 -2.50 10.27
N GLU A 197 12.04 -2.27 11.24
CA GLU A 197 11.97 -3.12 12.42
C GLU A 197 11.24 -4.43 12.11
N GLN A 198 11.67 -5.49 12.78
CA GLN A 198 10.96 -6.77 12.74
C GLN A 198 9.58 -6.60 13.39
N ALA A 199 8.52 -6.89 12.64
CA ALA A 199 7.15 -6.84 13.16
C ALA A 199 6.81 -8.02 14.07
N SER A 200 7.38 -9.19 13.76
CA SER A 200 7.13 -10.47 14.45
C SER A 200 8.29 -11.42 14.22
N ILE A 201 8.45 -12.41 15.12
CA ILE A 201 9.32 -13.58 14.91
C ILE A 201 8.97 -14.34 13.62
N GLU A 202 7.76 -14.15 13.09
CA GLU A 202 7.30 -14.74 11.84
C GLU A 202 7.61 -13.85 10.63
N THR A 203 8.80 -13.27 10.63
CA THR A 203 9.38 -12.65 9.43
C THR A 203 10.30 -13.68 8.78
N TYR A 204 9.89 -14.17 7.63
CA TYR A 204 10.54 -15.25 6.91
C TYR A 204 11.57 -14.68 5.94
N ALA A 205 12.82 -15.14 6.08
CA ALA A 205 13.92 -14.69 5.25
C ALA A 205 14.50 -15.86 4.45
N VAL A 206 15.10 -15.54 3.31
CA VAL A 206 15.83 -16.50 2.48
C VAL A 206 17.29 -16.12 2.40
N LYS A 207 18.18 -17.08 2.14
CA LYS A 207 19.61 -16.81 1.92
C LYS A 207 19.75 -15.90 0.72
N THR A 208 20.44 -14.77 0.88
CA THR A 208 20.71 -13.84 -0.22
C THR A 208 21.46 -14.54 -1.36
N ARG A 209 22.36 -15.48 -1.02
CA ARG A 209 23.08 -16.31 -2.00
C ARG A 209 22.23 -17.34 -2.75
N SER A 210 21.01 -17.59 -2.29
CA SER A 210 20.06 -18.52 -2.93
C SER A 210 19.14 -17.82 -3.94
N LEU A 211 19.21 -16.49 -4.02
CA LEU A 211 18.47 -15.74 -5.03
C LEU A 211 18.90 -16.20 -6.44
N PRO A 212 17.95 -16.40 -7.36
CA PRO A 212 18.26 -16.79 -8.73
C PRO A 212 19.05 -15.67 -9.44
N PRO A 213 19.70 -15.96 -10.58
CA PRO A 213 20.34 -14.94 -11.41
C PRO A 213 19.41 -13.78 -11.73
N GLY A 214 19.87 -12.55 -11.53
CA GLY A 214 19.05 -11.34 -11.70
C GLY A 214 18.18 -10.98 -10.50
N GLY A 215 18.13 -11.83 -9.47
CA GLY A 215 17.52 -11.53 -8.18
C GLY A 215 18.26 -10.44 -7.43
N LYS A 216 17.51 -9.49 -6.88
CA LYS A 216 18.01 -8.37 -6.09
C LYS A 216 17.40 -8.41 -4.69
N SER A 217 18.26 -8.49 -3.68
CA SER A 217 17.86 -8.26 -2.29
C SER A 217 17.55 -6.78 -2.09
N MET A 218 16.34 -6.45 -1.61
CA MET A 218 15.89 -5.08 -1.35
C MET A 218 16.05 -4.72 0.13
N LEU A 219 15.76 -5.69 1.01
CA LEU A 219 15.88 -5.56 2.46
C LEU A 219 16.56 -6.82 2.98
N ASP A 220 17.70 -6.66 3.65
CA ASP A 220 18.49 -7.77 4.17
C ASP A 220 19.14 -7.48 5.53
N THR A 221 19.58 -8.56 6.17
CA THR A 221 20.43 -8.55 7.35
C THR A 221 21.28 -9.82 7.38
N LEU A 222 22.57 -9.71 7.72
CA LEU A 222 23.49 -10.83 7.94
C LEU A 222 23.48 -11.92 6.83
N GLY A 223 23.23 -11.54 5.58
CA GLY A 223 23.18 -12.47 4.44
C GLY A 223 21.83 -13.14 4.20
N ALA A 224 20.79 -12.82 4.98
CA ALA A 224 19.41 -13.20 4.73
C ALA A 224 18.59 -12.01 4.23
N THR A 225 17.75 -12.23 3.23
CA THR A 225 16.88 -11.22 2.61
C THR A 225 15.42 -11.50 2.99
N ILE A 226 14.73 -10.46 3.43
CA ILE A 226 13.30 -10.48 3.78
C ILE A 226 12.42 -9.85 2.70
N ALA A 227 13.00 -9.09 1.78
CA ALA A 227 12.30 -8.64 0.60
C ALA A 227 13.25 -8.65 -0.59
N PHE A 228 12.85 -9.30 -1.67
CA PHE A 228 13.64 -9.37 -2.89
C PHE A 228 12.73 -9.28 -4.11
N ALA A 229 13.33 -8.89 -5.23
CA ALA A 229 12.67 -8.95 -6.53
C ALA A 229 13.57 -9.67 -7.53
N VAL A 230 12.95 -10.54 -8.34
CA VAL A 230 13.60 -11.26 -9.43
C VAL A 230 12.99 -10.76 -10.72
N ARG A 231 13.82 -10.19 -11.61
CA ARG A 231 13.38 -9.86 -12.96
C ARG A 231 13.06 -11.16 -13.70
N TYR A 232 11.85 -11.26 -14.23
CA TYR A 232 11.39 -12.42 -14.96
C TYR A 232 10.94 -11.97 -16.36
N ASP A 233 11.90 -11.97 -17.30
CA ASP A 233 11.78 -11.37 -18.63
C ASP A 233 11.35 -9.88 -18.57
N MET A 234 10.11 -9.55 -18.95
CA MET A 234 9.60 -8.18 -18.89
C MET A 234 9.01 -7.80 -17.54
N GLY A 235 8.58 -8.77 -16.74
CA GLY A 235 7.93 -8.54 -15.45
C GLY A 235 8.83 -8.86 -14.25
N THR A 236 8.19 -9.00 -13.10
CA THR A 236 8.88 -9.14 -11.82
C THR A 236 8.20 -10.18 -10.93
N VAL A 237 9.00 -11.00 -10.25
CA VAL A 237 8.55 -11.85 -9.15
C VAL A 237 9.12 -11.30 -7.85
N CYS A 238 8.24 -10.86 -6.96
CA CYS A 238 8.59 -10.23 -5.69
C CYS A 238 8.25 -11.14 -4.51
N TYR A 239 9.03 -11.02 -3.44
CA TYR A 239 8.76 -11.67 -2.16
C TYR A 239 8.83 -10.66 -1.03
N VAL A 240 7.89 -10.75 -0.09
CA VAL A 240 7.88 -10.00 1.16
C VAL A 240 7.70 -10.99 2.31
N GLY A 241 8.72 -11.10 3.16
CA GLY A 241 8.85 -12.11 4.20
C GLY A 241 7.89 -11.98 5.38
N TYR A 242 7.13 -10.90 5.46
CA TYR A 242 6.15 -10.71 6.53
C TYR A 242 4.82 -11.37 6.19
N ASN A 243 4.25 -12.07 7.18
CA ASN A 243 3.00 -12.83 7.04
C ASN A 243 1.74 -12.01 7.38
N TYR A 244 1.85 -10.75 7.79
CA TYR A 244 0.71 -9.88 8.09
C TYR A 244 -0.27 -10.45 9.13
N ASN A 245 0.19 -11.30 10.04
CA ASN A 245 -0.66 -11.91 11.05
C ASN A 245 -0.81 -11.07 12.34
N THR A 246 -0.15 -9.91 12.38
CA THR A 246 -0.15 -9.01 13.52
C THR A 246 -0.23 -7.55 13.06
N PRO A 247 -0.80 -6.62 13.85
CA PRO A 247 -0.78 -5.21 13.51
C PRO A 247 0.54 -4.50 13.93
N PHE A 248 1.44 -5.16 14.68
CA PHE A 248 2.67 -4.52 15.16
C PHE A 248 3.60 -4.12 14.00
N HIS A 249 4.06 -2.86 14.02
CA HIS A 249 4.86 -2.25 12.94
C HIS A 249 4.25 -2.37 11.54
N ALA A 250 2.95 -2.64 11.42
CA ALA A 250 2.28 -2.88 10.14
C ALA A 250 2.53 -1.74 9.16
N ASP A 251 2.54 -0.48 9.58
CA ASP A 251 2.77 0.68 8.70
C ASP A 251 4.06 0.61 7.87
N GLN A 252 5.18 0.16 8.47
CA GLN A 252 6.43 0.02 7.72
C GLN A 252 6.32 -1.11 6.70
N TRP A 253 5.70 -2.21 7.09
CA TRP A 253 5.50 -3.38 6.23
C TRP A 253 4.44 -3.15 5.15
N THR A 254 3.42 -2.33 5.39
CA THR A 254 2.49 -1.85 4.36
C THR A 254 3.28 -1.17 3.24
N ARG A 255 4.26 -0.31 3.57
CA ARG A 255 5.10 0.35 2.56
C ARG A 255 5.98 -0.65 1.80
N VAL A 256 6.46 -1.70 2.46
CA VAL A 256 7.20 -2.80 1.80
C VAL A 256 6.28 -3.54 0.82
N LEU A 257 5.05 -3.86 1.22
CA LEU A 257 4.04 -4.48 0.35
C LEU A 257 3.73 -3.60 -0.86
N HIS A 258 3.46 -2.32 -0.65
CA HIS A 258 3.20 -1.37 -1.73
C HIS A 258 4.39 -1.27 -2.67
N SER A 259 5.61 -1.23 -2.12
CA SER A 259 6.82 -1.21 -2.93
C SER A 259 6.96 -2.47 -3.78
N ALA A 260 6.56 -3.64 -3.26
CA ALA A 260 6.56 -4.89 -4.00
C ALA A 260 5.48 -4.95 -5.08
N ILE A 261 4.31 -4.34 -4.86
CA ILE A 261 3.19 -4.29 -5.81
C ILE A 261 3.49 -3.35 -6.99
N ASP A 262 4.15 -2.22 -6.74
CA ASP A 262 4.50 -1.21 -7.75
C ASP A 262 5.80 -1.52 -8.54
N MET A 263 6.34 -2.73 -8.42
CA MET A 263 7.60 -3.16 -9.07
C MET A 263 7.50 -3.32 -10.59
#